data_AF-A0A431HGP9-F1
#
_entry.id   AF-A0A431HGP9-F1
#
_cell.length_a   1.000
_cell.length_b   1.000
_cell.length_c   1.000
_cell.angle_alpha   90.00
_cell.angle_beta   90.00
_cell.angle_gamma   90.00
#
_symmetry.space_group_name_H-M   'P 1'
#
loop_
_entity.id
_entity.type
_entity.pdbx_description
1 polymer ?
#
loop_
_entity_poly.entity_id
_entity_poly.type
_entity_poly.pdbx_seq_one_letter_code
_entity_poly.pdbx_strand_id
1 'polypeptide(L)'
;MDKLIEQHDELLENAPEDFDLAEHEKTCPICNKESINDPDERGDVETFSREQLDAAVLAAIAPLEAELKSIKDEASKSDDEARQAAADEAAAKIVALQSELDAAELKVENAEKLLADSLAWIQAVVDLDAEAARLDELKESRSALVKEQTSFSEEKIAERIDDWAMLSEDEFAARLADWAELSTAKKDSSESDGAETAGIRVVRPGKQAKTSFMDSLKDVTEKASAAGYDFSSL
;
A
#
# COMPACT_ATOMS: atom_id res chain seq x y z
N MET A 1 32.97 43.91 -73.42
CA MET A 1 34.25 43.46 -74.02
C MET A 1 35.35 44.45 -73.70
N ASP A 2 35.11 45.76 -73.84
CA ASP A 2 36.13 46.81 -73.64
C ASP A 2 36.87 46.73 -72.29
N LYS A 3 36.17 46.46 -71.19
CA LYS A 3 36.77 46.30 -69.86
C LYS A 3 37.71 45.10 -69.72
N LEU A 4 37.52 44.04 -70.52
CA LEU A 4 38.42 42.87 -70.53
C LEU A 4 39.70 43.15 -71.32
N ILE A 5 39.60 43.98 -72.36
CA ILE A 5 40.73 44.40 -73.19
C ILE A 5 41.62 45.34 -72.37
N GLU A 6 41.04 46.30 -71.65
CA GLU A 6 41.78 47.19 -70.74
C GLU A 6 42.56 46.42 -69.65
N GLN A 7 41.93 45.41 -69.03
CA GLN A 7 42.60 44.58 -68.01
C GLN A 7 43.70 43.68 -68.59
N HIS A 8 43.52 43.21 -69.83
CA HIS A 8 44.53 42.43 -70.53
C HIS A 8 45.77 43.27 -70.85
N ASP A 9 45.57 44.51 -71.32
CA ASP A 9 46.67 45.40 -71.69
C ASP A 9 47.44 45.89 -70.46
N GLU A 10 46.75 46.15 -69.33
CA GLU A 10 47.39 46.52 -68.05
C GLU A 10 48.24 45.37 -67.46
N LEU A 11 47.88 44.12 -67.73
CA LEU A 11 48.66 42.94 -67.33
C LEU A 11 49.90 42.73 -68.20
N LEU A 12 49.83 43.07 -69.50
CA LEU A 12 50.99 43.03 -70.38
C LEU A 12 52.01 44.13 -70.06
N GLU A 13 51.54 45.31 -69.67
CA GLU A 13 52.41 46.42 -69.29
C GLU A 13 53.18 46.14 -67.98
N ASN A 14 52.67 45.25 -67.13
CA ASN A 14 53.30 44.81 -65.88
C ASN A 14 53.91 43.39 -65.96
N ALA A 15 54.13 42.86 -67.16
CA ALA A 15 54.67 41.51 -67.32
C ALA A 15 56.14 41.42 -66.84
N PRO A 16 56.55 40.26 -66.26
CA PRO A 16 57.93 40.05 -65.83
C PRO A 16 58.90 39.96 -67.02
N GLU A 17 60.18 40.30 -66.82
CA GLU A 17 61.18 40.43 -67.91
C GLU A 17 61.44 39.14 -68.71
N ASP A 18 61.10 37.99 -68.17
CA ASP A 18 61.21 36.67 -68.81
C ASP A 18 59.95 36.25 -69.58
N PHE A 19 58.92 37.10 -69.61
CA PHE A 19 57.70 36.86 -70.38
C PHE A 19 57.91 37.16 -71.87
N ASP A 20 57.74 36.15 -72.72
CA ASP A 20 57.88 36.29 -74.17
C ASP A 20 56.65 36.94 -74.80
N LEU A 21 56.68 38.27 -74.82
CA LEU A 21 55.65 39.12 -75.44
C LEU A 21 55.42 38.77 -76.92
N ALA A 22 56.45 38.35 -77.65
CA ALA A 22 56.34 38.05 -79.08
C ALA A 22 55.64 36.72 -79.36
N GLU A 23 55.65 35.79 -78.40
CA GLU A 23 54.88 34.55 -78.48
C GLU A 23 53.45 34.72 -77.94
N HIS A 24 53.28 35.54 -76.89
CA HIS A 24 51.96 35.93 -76.39
C HIS A 24 51.14 36.66 -77.45
N GLU A 25 51.72 37.62 -78.18
CA GLU A 25 51.00 38.33 -79.25
C GLU A 25 50.48 37.40 -80.33
N LYS A 26 51.14 36.27 -80.60
CA LYS A 26 50.70 35.30 -81.63
C LYS A 26 49.57 34.41 -81.14
N THR A 27 49.54 34.10 -79.85
CA THR A 27 48.67 33.08 -79.25
C THR A 27 47.51 33.66 -78.46
N CYS A 28 47.59 34.93 -78.04
CA CYS A 28 46.54 35.58 -77.27
C CYS A 28 45.33 35.94 -78.15
N PRO A 29 44.12 35.47 -77.80
CA PRO A 29 42.87 35.79 -78.50
C PRO A 29 42.53 37.29 -78.53
N ILE A 30 43.07 38.06 -77.58
CA ILE A 30 42.83 39.50 -77.47
C ILE A 30 43.79 40.28 -78.37
N CYS A 31 45.07 39.89 -78.42
CA CYS A 31 46.10 40.54 -79.27
C CYS A 31 46.01 40.13 -80.74
N ASN A 32 45.82 38.84 -81.01
CA ASN A 32 45.75 38.30 -82.35
C ASN A 32 44.35 37.76 -82.64
N LYS A 33 43.57 38.57 -83.35
CA LYS A 33 42.21 38.24 -83.80
C LYS A 33 42.16 37.03 -84.75
N GLU A 34 43.30 36.62 -85.32
CA GLU A 34 43.39 35.43 -86.17
C GLU A 34 43.68 34.15 -85.36
N SER A 35 44.05 34.24 -84.07
CA SER A 35 44.26 33.06 -83.21
C SER A 35 42.96 32.35 -82.80
N ILE A 36 41.80 32.97 -83.03
CA ILE A 36 40.46 32.40 -82.77
C ILE A 36 39.90 31.68 -84.01
N ASN A 37 40.78 31.19 -84.90
CA ASN A 37 40.39 30.44 -86.11
C ASN A 37 40.79 28.96 -86.06
N ASP A 38 41.21 28.44 -84.92
CA ASP A 38 41.19 27.00 -84.72
C ASP A 38 39.74 26.58 -84.45
N PRO A 39 39.12 25.75 -85.31
CA PRO A 39 37.83 25.17 -84.99
C PRO A 39 38.00 24.39 -83.70
N ASP A 40 37.15 24.67 -82.71
CA ASP A 40 37.13 23.91 -81.45
C ASP A 40 36.86 22.43 -81.78
N GLU A 41 37.92 21.61 -81.84
CA GLU A 41 37.84 20.16 -82.06
C GLU A 41 37.24 19.43 -80.85
N ARG A 42 36.79 20.16 -79.82
CA ARG A 42 35.79 19.65 -78.88
C ARG A 42 34.45 19.69 -79.60
N GLY A 43 34.24 18.69 -80.47
CA GLY A 43 32.95 18.47 -81.12
C GLY A 43 31.81 18.61 -80.12
N ASP A 44 30.75 19.30 -80.55
CA ASP A 44 29.50 19.59 -79.82
C ASP A 44 29.51 19.06 -78.38
N VAL A 45 29.90 19.90 -77.42
CA VAL A 45 29.58 19.60 -76.04
C VAL A 45 28.05 19.60 -75.97
N GLU A 46 27.45 18.42 -75.83
CA GLU A 46 26.00 18.28 -75.61
C GLU A 46 25.63 19.16 -74.40
N THR A 47 25.08 20.33 -74.69
CA THR A 47 24.51 21.19 -73.65
C THR A 47 23.20 20.53 -73.24
N PHE A 48 23.27 19.69 -72.21
CA PHE A 48 22.09 19.03 -71.67
C PHE A 48 21.01 20.07 -71.43
N SER A 49 19.80 19.81 -71.96
CA SER A 49 18.67 20.67 -71.65
C SER A 49 18.44 20.65 -70.14
N ARG A 50 17.90 21.73 -69.57
CA ARG A 50 17.60 21.80 -68.14
C ARG A 50 16.73 20.63 -67.69
N GLU A 51 15.85 20.16 -68.56
CA GLU A 51 15.00 18.98 -68.33
C GLU A 51 15.80 17.68 -68.22
N GLN A 52 16.89 17.52 -68.99
CA GLN A 52 17.78 16.35 -68.91
C GLN A 52 18.62 16.37 -67.63
N LEU A 53 19.07 17.55 -67.19
CA LEU A 53 19.76 17.71 -65.91
C LEU A 53 18.82 17.45 -64.73
N ASP A 54 17.61 18.01 -64.76
CA ASP A 54 16.60 17.79 -63.71
C ASP A 54 16.20 16.30 -63.65
N ALA A 55 16.07 15.63 -64.79
CA ALA A 55 15.81 14.19 -64.84
C ALA A 55 16.97 13.35 -64.27
N ALA A 56 18.22 13.70 -64.58
CA ALA A 56 19.39 13.03 -64.05
C ALA A 56 19.54 13.24 -62.53
N VAL A 57 19.26 14.45 -62.04
CA VAL A 57 19.26 14.77 -60.61
C VAL A 57 18.15 14.02 -59.88
N LEU A 58 16.93 13.97 -60.44
CA LEU A 58 15.84 13.18 -59.88
C LEU A 58 16.17 11.68 -59.85
N ALA A 59 16.77 11.15 -60.92
CA ALA A 59 17.21 9.76 -60.96
C ALA A 59 18.31 9.45 -59.94
N ALA A 60 19.20 10.40 -59.66
CA ALA A 60 20.24 10.27 -58.64
C ALA A 60 19.71 10.42 -57.20
N ILE A 61 18.67 11.24 -57.00
CA ILE A 61 18.06 11.49 -55.68
C ILE A 61 17.07 10.39 -55.29
N ALA A 62 16.34 9.82 -56.26
CA ALA A 62 15.36 8.74 -56.02
C ALA A 62 15.88 7.59 -55.12
N PRO A 63 17.09 7.02 -55.33
CA PRO A 63 17.61 5.99 -54.43
C PRO A 63 17.89 6.52 -53.02
N LEU A 64 18.36 7.77 -52.88
CA LEU A 64 18.62 8.39 -51.57
C LEU A 64 17.32 8.67 -50.80
N GLU A 65 16.25 9.08 -51.50
CA GLU A 65 14.93 9.25 -50.89
C GLU A 65 14.34 7.91 -50.44
N ALA A 66 14.54 6.85 -51.22
CA ALA A 66 14.13 5.49 -50.85
C ALA A 66 14.90 4.99 -49.63
N GLU A 67 16.21 5.19 -49.56
CA GLU A 67 17.03 4.85 -48.38
C GLU A 67 16.63 5.67 -47.15
N LEU A 68 16.43 6.99 -47.29
CA LEU A 68 15.96 7.85 -46.19
C LEU A 68 14.59 7.41 -45.67
N LYS A 69 13.68 7.01 -46.56
CA LYS A 69 12.38 6.47 -46.17
C LYS A 69 12.54 5.15 -45.42
N SER A 70 13.36 4.23 -45.94
CA SER A 70 13.64 2.95 -45.27
C SER A 70 14.23 3.15 -43.87
N ILE A 71 15.16 4.09 -43.69
CA ILE A 71 15.78 4.38 -42.39
C ILE A 71 14.74 4.95 -41.42
N LYS A 72 13.85 5.85 -41.90
CA LYS A 72 12.78 6.42 -41.07
C LYS A 72 11.76 5.36 -40.65
N ASP A 73 11.39 4.46 -41.56
CA ASP A 73 10.45 3.39 -41.29
C ASP A 73 11.04 2.40 -40.27
N GLU A 74 12.32 2.04 -40.40
CA GLU A 74 13.02 1.16 -39.45
C GLU A 74 13.18 1.80 -38.06
N ALA A 75 13.52 3.09 -38.01
CA ALA A 75 13.62 3.82 -36.75
C ALA A 75 12.27 3.93 -36.04
N SER A 76 11.18 4.17 -36.78
CA SER A 76 9.82 4.22 -36.22
C SER A 76 9.40 2.87 -35.67
N LYS A 77 9.68 1.79 -36.40
CA LYS A 77 9.40 0.42 -35.95
C LYS A 77 10.17 0.07 -34.67
N SER A 78 11.44 0.46 -34.58
CA SER A 78 12.23 0.26 -33.35
C SER A 78 11.68 1.05 -32.15
N ASP A 79 11.17 2.27 -32.36
CA ASP A 79 10.55 3.07 -31.29
C ASP A 79 9.23 2.42 -30.81
N ASP A 80 8.41 1.94 -31.74
CA ASP A 80 7.16 1.24 -31.43
C ASP A 80 7.41 -0.07 -30.67
N GLU A 81 8.42 -0.86 -31.09
CA GLU A 81 8.82 -2.08 -30.39
C GLU A 81 9.33 -1.78 -28.96
N ALA A 82 10.12 -0.72 -28.78
CA ALA A 82 10.60 -0.29 -27.46
C ALA A 82 9.44 0.17 -26.56
N ARG A 83 8.46 0.90 -27.11
CA ARG A 83 7.27 1.32 -26.38
C ARG A 83 6.40 0.14 -25.97
N GLN A 84 6.21 -0.83 -26.87
CA GLN A 84 5.43 -2.03 -26.57
C GLN A 84 6.10 -2.84 -25.46
N ALA A 85 7.42 -3.05 -25.52
CA ALA A 85 8.16 -3.74 -24.47
C ALA A 85 8.04 -3.04 -23.10
N ALA A 86 8.13 -1.71 -23.08
CA ALA A 86 7.95 -0.93 -21.85
C ALA A 86 6.50 -1.03 -21.32
N ALA A 87 5.50 -1.04 -22.20
CA ALA A 87 4.09 -1.20 -21.83
C ALA A 87 3.83 -2.61 -21.25
N ASP A 88 4.39 -3.65 -21.86
CA ASP A 88 4.25 -5.03 -21.39
C ASP A 88 4.93 -5.22 -20.02
N GLU A 89 6.12 -4.63 -19.82
CA GLU A 89 6.81 -4.65 -18.52
C GLU A 89 5.98 -3.91 -17.44
N ALA A 90 5.42 -2.75 -17.77
CA ALA A 90 4.56 -2.01 -16.86
C ALA A 90 3.28 -2.79 -16.51
N ALA A 91 2.65 -3.44 -17.50
CA ALA A 91 1.49 -4.29 -17.29
C ALA A 91 1.81 -5.48 -16.36
N ALA A 92 2.95 -6.14 -16.58
CA ALA A 92 3.40 -7.23 -15.71
C ALA A 92 3.63 -6.78 -14.26
N LYS A 93 4.24 -5.60 -14.06
CA LYS A 93 4.41 -5.00 -12.72
C LYS A 93 3.08 -4.67 -12.06
N ILE A 94 2.11 -4.14 -12.80
CA ILE A 94 0.77 -3.85 -12.27
C ILE A 94 0.10 -5.13 -11.78
N VAL A 95 0.14 -6.21 -12.57
CA VAL A 95 -0.44 -7.50 -12.18
C VAL A 95 0.25 -8.06 -10.93
N ALA A 96 1.58 -7.99 -10.86
CA ALA A 96 2.32 -8.42 -9.68
C ALA A 96 1.94 -7.61 -8.42
N LEU A 97 1.90 -6.28 -8.53
CA LEU A 97 1.50 -5.40 -7.43
C LEU A 97 0.05 -5.62 -6.98
N GLN A 98 -0.86 -5.89 -7.91
CA GLN A 98 -2.24 -6.26 -7.59
C GLN A 98 -2.29 -7.56 -6.79
N SER A 99 -1.55 -8.58 -7.22
CA SER A 99 -1.48 -9.86 -6.47
C SER A 99 -0.87 -9.68 -5.07
N GLU A 100 0.12 -8.81 -4.91
CA GLU A 100 0.70 -8.49 -3.60
C GLU A 100 -0.28 -7.74 -2.71
N LEU A 101 -1.05 -6.82 -3.28
CA LEU A 101 -2.09 -6.08 -2.58
C LEU A 101 -3.20 -7.00 -2.10
N ASP A 102 -3.74 -7.86 -2.97
CA ASP A 102 -4.80 -8.82 -2.62
C ASP A 102 -4.33 -9.76 -1.49
N ALA A 103 -3.07 -10.22 -1.55
CA ALA A 103 -2.49 -11.05 -0.50
C ALA A 103 -2.28 -10.29 0.82
N ALA A 104 -1.98 -8.99 0.78
CA ALA A 104 -1.85 -8.14 1.95
C ALA A 104 -3.22 -7.86 2.59
N GLU A 105 -4.23 -7.53 1.79
CA GLU A 105 -5.61 -7.31 2.24
C GLU A 105 -6.16 -8.57 2.94
N LEU A 106 -5.98 -9.75 2.34
CA LEU A 106 -6.39 -11.00 2.95
C LEU A 106 -5.67 -11.27 4.29
N LYS A 107 -4.40 -10.89 4.44
CA LYS A 107 -3.68 -11.01 5.71
C LYS A 107 -4.24 -10.07 6.77
N VAL A 108 -4.59 -8.84 6.38
CA VAL A 108 -5.21 -7.86 7.29
C VAL A 108 -6.57 -8.35 7.76
N GLU A 109 -7.44 -8.78 6.85
CA GLU A 109 -8.77 -9.32 7.20
C GLU A 109 -8.67 -10.51 8.16
N ASN A 110 -7.74 -11.44 7.92
CA ASN A 110 -7.52 -12.57 8.82
C ASN A 110 -7.00 -12.14 10.19
N ALA A 111 -6.09 -11.16 10.25
CA ALA A 111 -5.57 -10.63 11.50
C ALA A 111 -6.66 -9.89 12.31
N GLU A 112 -7.50 -9.10 11.64
CA GLU A 112 -8.63 -8.41 12.27
C GLU A 112 -9.65 -9.41 12.84
N LYS A 113 -9.95 -10.46 12.08
CA LYS A 113 -10.83 -11.54 12.54
C LYS A 113 -10.26 -12.27 13.76
N LEU A 114 -8.98 -12.64 13.71
CA LEU A 114 -8.31 -13.32 14.83
C LEU A 114 -8.30 -12.43 16.08
N LEU A 115 -8.08 -11.12 15.91
CA LEU A 115 -8.14 -10.16 17.01
C LEU A 115 -9.56 -10.10 17.59
N ALA A 116 -10.60 -9.98 16.76
CA ALA A 116 -11.98 -9.97 17.22
C ALA A 116 -12.37 -11.26 17.97
N ASP A 117 -12.00 -12.42 17.43
CA ASP A 117 -12.25 -13.73 18.05
C ASP A 117 -11.52 -13.85 19.39
N SER A 118 -10.28 -13.37 19.48
CA SER A 118 -9.51 -13.39 20.73
C SER A 118 -10.11 -12.49 21.81
N LEU A 119 -10.59 -11.29 21.44
CA LEU A 119 -11.25 -10.39 22.38
C LEU A 119 -12.58 -10.96 22.87
N ALA A 120 -13.36 -11.58 21.98
CA ALA A 120 -14.61 -12.25 22.36
C ALA A 120 -14.34 -13.41 23.34
N TRP A 121 -13.28 -14.19 23.11
CA TRP A 121 -12.88 -15.25 24.04
C TRP A 121 -12.45 -14.69 25.41
N ILE A 122 -11.62 -13.64 25.44
CA ILE A 122 -11.21 -12.99 26.70
C ILE A 122 -12.43 -12.48 27.46
N GLN A 123 -13.38 -11.83 26.77
CA GLN A 123 -14.59 -11.34 27.40
C GLN A 123 -15.44 -12.48 27.96
N ALA A 124 -15.57 -13.58 27.22
CA ALA A 124 -16.30 -14.76 27.71
C ALA A 124 -15.66 -15.36 28.97
N VAL A 125 -14.32 -15.40 29.07
CA VAL A 125 -13.62 -15.84 30.28
C VAL A 125 -13.89 -14.89 31.45
N VAL A 126 -13.82 -13.57 31.22
CA VAL A 126 -14.12 -12.55 32.25
C VAL A 126 -15.56 -12.66 32.73
N ASP A 127 -16.51 -12.87 31.82
CA ASP A 127 -17.92 -13.03 32.17
C ASP A 127 -18.17 -14.30 32.99
N LEU A 128 -17.49 -15.41 32.65
CA LEU A 128 -17.54 -16.65 33.43
C LEU A 128 -16.98 -16.47 34.84
N ASP A 129 -15.85 -15.78 34.99
CA ASP A 129 -15.25 -15.48 36.31
C ASP A 129 -16.16 -14.58 37.14
N ALA A 130 -16.79 -13.58 36.52
CA ALA A 130 -17.73 -12.69 37.19
C ALA A 130 -18.99 -13.44 37.65
N GLU A 131 -19.50 -14.37 36.85
CA GLU A 131 -20.65 -15.19 37.21
C GLU A 131 -20.30 -16.19 38.31
N ALA A 132 -19.11 -16.81 38.27
CA ALA A 132 -18.63 -17.67 39.35
C ALA A 132 -18.54 -16.91 40.68
N ALA A 133 -17.98 -15.69 40.68
CA ALA A 133 -17.92 -14.85 41.86
C ALA A 133 -19.30 -14.48 42.40
N ARG A 134 -20.26 -14.15 41.52
CA ARG A 134 -21.65 -13.90 41.92
C ARG A 134 -22.32 -15.13 42.53
N LEU A 135 -22.11 -16.31 41.93
CA LEU A 135 -22.63 -17.56 42.47
C LEU A 135 -22.06 -17.84 43.86
N ASP A 136 -20.78 -17.57 44.10
CA ASP A 136 -20.16 -17.77 45.41
C ASP A 136 -20.73 -16.80 46.47
N GLU A 137 -20.90 -15.51 46.14
CA GLU A 137 -21.59 -14.54 47.02
C GLU A 137 -23.01 -14.99 47.36
N LEU A 138 -23.71 -15.54 46.37
CA LEU A 138 -25.09 -15.98 46.48
C LEU A 138 -25.20 -17.28 47.30
N LYS A 139 -24.25 -18.22 47.18
CA LYS A 139 -24.10 -19.38 48.08
C LYS A 139 -23.84 -18.94 49.52
N GLU A 140 -22.97 -17.97 49.74
CA GLU A 140 -22.68 -17.46 51.10
C GLU A 140 -23.93 -16.84 51.74
N SER A 141 -24.62 -15.95 51.00
CA SER A 141 -25.86 -15.31 51.44
C SER A 141 -26.96 -16.33 51.77
N ARG A 142 -27.22 -17.28 50.85
CA ARG A 142 -28.26 -18.30 51.03
C ARG A 142 -27.92 -19.27 52.16
N SER A 143 -26.65 -19.63 52.33
CA SER A 143 -26.18 -20.46 53.45
C SER A 143 -26.47 -19.77 54.79
N ALA A 144 -26.18 -18.47 54.90
CA ALA A 144 -26.47 -17.71 56.11
C ALA A 144 -27.98 -17.68 56.43
N LEU A 145 -28.83 -17.41 55.43
CA LEU A 145 -30.28 -17.40 55.58
C LEU A 145 -30.85 -18.77 56.03
N VAL A 146 -30.36 -19.86 55.43
CA VAL A 146 -30.81 -21.22 55.81
C VAL A 146 -30.37 -21.57 57.22
N LYS A 147 -29.15 -21.19 57.63
CA LYS A 147 -28.67 -21.40 59.02
C LYS A 147 -29.49 -20.61 60.04
N GLU A 148 -29.95 -19.42 59.69
CA GLU A 148 -30.74 -18.56 60.57
C GLU A 148 -32.19 -19.03 60.71
N GLN A 149 -32.82 -19.44 59.60
CA GLN A 149 -34.27 -19.72 59.56
C GLN A 149 -34.62 -21.21 59.67
N THR A 150 -33.64 -22.11 59.58
CA THR A 150 -33.88 -23.55 59.63
C THR A 150 -32.96 -24.28 60.59
N SER A 151 -33.33 -25.50 61.00
CA SER A 151 -32.49 -26.38 61.82
C SER A 151 -31.62 -27.35 61.01
N PHE A 152 -31.30 -27.02 59.75
CA PHE A 152 -30.44 -27.88 58.92
C PHE A 152 -28.99 -27.89 59.43
N SER A 153 -28.35 -29.06 59.37
CA SER A 153 -26.92 -29.20 59.69
C SER A 153 -26.05 -28.52 58.63
N GLU A 154 -24.84 -28.12 59.01
CA GLU A 154 -23.88 -27.53 58.07
C GLU A 154 -23.54 -28.47 56.91
N GLU A 155 -23.49 -29.79 57.17
CA GLU A 155 -23.27 -30.82 56.15
C GLU A 155 -24.40 -30.84 55.10
N LYS A 156 -25.67 -30.74 55.54
CA LYS A 156 -26.82 -30.70 54.62
C LYS A 156 -26.85 -29.41 53.80
N ILE A 157 -26.45 -28.30 54.40
CA ILE A 157 -26.34 -27.01 53.69
C ILE A 157 -25.23 -27.11 52.64
N ALA A 158 -24.05 -27.61 53.00
CA ALA A 158 -22.94 -27.77 52.07
C ALA A 158 -23.27 -28.70 50.88
N GLU A 159 -24.01 -29.80 51.11
CA GLU A 159 -24.43 -30.72 50.05
C GLU A 159 -25.40 -30.08 49.04
N ARG A 160 -26.19 -29.10 49.48
CA ARG A 160 -27.32 -28.54 48.70
C ARG A 160 -27.12 -27.11 48.24
N ILE A 161 -26.07 -26.42 48.69
CA ILE A 161 -25.93 -24.99 48.45
C ILE A 161 -25.77 -24.66 46.97
N ASP A 162 -25.14 -25.56 46.19
CA ASP A 162 -25.02 -25.41 44.74
C ASP A 162 -26.40 -25.49 44.06
N ASP A 163 -27.23 -26.48 44.43
CA ASP A 163 -28.61 -26.60 43.94
C ASP A 163 -29.45 -25.37 44.31
N TRP A 164 -29.28 -24.90 45.55
CA TRP A 164 -30.03 -23.74 46.03
C TRP A 164 -29.58 -22.46 45.40
N ALA A 165 -28.29 -22.26 45.10
CA ALA A 165 -27.77 -21.09 44.42
C ALA A 165 -28.30 -20.95 42.97
N MET A 166 -28.66 -22.07 42.34
CA MET A 166 -29.26 -22.09 40.99
C MET A 166 -30.74 -21.70 40.96
N LEU A 167 -31.42 -21.65 42.12
CA LEU A 167 -32.81 -21.22 42.17
C LEU A 167 -32.95 -19.72 41.93
N SER A 168 -34.07 -19.32 41.32
CA SER A 168 -34.44 -17.90 41.32
C SER A 168 -34.66 -17.41 42.76
N GLU A 169 -34.56 -16.10 42.96
CA GLU A 169 -34.73 -15.49 44.28
C GLU A 169 -36.12 -15.79 44.87
N ASP A 170 -37.17 -15.72 44.04
CA ASP A 170 -38.54 -16.00 44.45
C ASP A 170 -38.74 -17.48 44.82
N GLU A 171 -38.17 -18.41 44.04
CA GLU A 171 -38.26 -19.84 44.35
C GLU A 171 -37.48 -20.21 45.61
N PHE A 172 -36.31 -19.59 45.80
CA PHE A 172 -35.52 -19.79 47.01
C PHE A 172 -36.26 -19.26 48.23
N ALA A 173 -36.82 -18.05 48.16
CA ALA A 173 -37.59 -17.45 49.25
C ALA A 173 -38.84 -18.28 49.61
N ALA A 174 -39.58 -18.77 48.61
CA ALA A 174 -40.73 -19.64 48.83
C ALA A 174 -40.32 -20.95 49.54
N ARG A 175 -39.25 -21.60 49.08
CA ARG A 175 -38.74 -22.81 49.72
C ARG A 175 -38.18 -22.57 51.11
N LEU A 176 -37.52 -21.45 51.34
CA LEU A 176 -37.00 -21.09 52.65
C LEU A 176 -38.14 -20.94 53.67
N ALA A 177 -39.26 -20.32 53.28
CA ALA A 177 -40.45 -20.22 54.12
C ALA A 177 -41.03 -21.61 54.45
N ASP A 178 -41.19 -22.47 53.44
CA ASP A 178 -41.66 -23.85 53.64
C ASP A 178 -40.72 -24.64 54.57
N TRP A 179 -39.40 -24.51 54.40
CA TRP A 179 -38.42 -25.18 55.24
C TRP A 179 -38.40 -24.63 56.66
N ALA A 180 -38.58 -23.32 56.84
CA ALA A 180 -38.66 -22.71 58.17
C ALA A 180 -39.87 -23.26 58.94
N GLU A 181 -41.03 -23.42 58.29
CA GLU A 181 -42.23 -24.02 58.90
C GLU A 181 -42.05 -25.50 59.26
N LEU A 182 -41.36 -26.27 58.41
CA LEU A 182 -41.12 -27.69 58.62
C LEU A 182 -39.97 -27.97 59.60
N SER A 183 -39.00 -27.07 59.67
CA SER A 183 -37.89 -27.18 60.60
C SER A 183 -38.39 -26.83 62.00
N THR A 184 -38.20 -27.73 62.95
CA THR A 184 -38.65 -27.55 64.34
C THR A 184 -37.81 -26.53 65.11
N ALA A 185 -37.25 -25.53 64.43
CA ALA A 185 -36.50 -24.42 65.01
C ALA A 185 -37.46 -23.49 65.77
N LYS A 186 -37.80 -23.92 66.99
CA LYS A 186 -38.19 -23.12 68.15
C LYS A 186 -39.23 -22.02 67.89
N LYS A 187 -40.50 -22.43 67.74
CA LYS A 187 -41.61 -21.63 68.28
C LYS A 187 -41.53 -21.67 69.81
N ASP A 188 -40.61 -20.89 70.39
CA ASP A 188 -40.81 -20.41 71.76
C ASP A 188 -41.94 -19.37 71.68
N SER A 189 -43.08 -19.77 72.23
CA SER A 189 -44.21 -18.90 72.50
C SER A 189 -43.76 -17.73 73.37
N SER A 190 -43.60 -16.55 72.77
CA SER A 190 -43.52 -15.28 73.47
C SER A 190 -44.25 -14.22 72.65
N GLU A 191 -45.56 -14.14 72.88
CA GLU A 191 -46.31 -12.88 72.81
C GLU A 191 -45.50 -11.78 73.51
N SER A 192 -45.04 -10.79 72.75
CA SER A 192 -44.70 -9.46 73.25
C SER A 192 -44.75 -8.49 72.09
N ASP A 193 -45.73 -7.60 72.16
CA ASP A 193 -45.78 -6.31 71.50
C ASP A 193 -44.39 -5.65 71.33
N GLY A 194 -44.23 -4.92 70.24
CA GLY A 194 -43.17 -3.91 70.14
C GLY A 194 -42.61 -3.77 68.74
N ALA A 195 -43.14 -2.81 68.00
CA ALA A 195 -42.52 -2.29 66.79
C ALA A 195 -41.06 -1.88 67.05
N GLU A 196 -40.13 -2.33 66.20
CA GLU A 196 -38.96 -1.53 65.85
C GLU A 196 -38.44 -1.96 64.48
N THR A 197 -38.53 -1.02 63.54
CA THR A 197 -37.88 -1.07 62.22
C THR A 197 -36.36 -1.08 62.43
N ALA A 198 -35.76 -2.26 62.50
CA ALA A 198 -34.31 -2.40 62.48
C ALA A 198 -33.83 -2.16 61.03
N GLY A 199 -33.22 -0.99 60.83
CA GLY A 199 -32.78 -0.51 59.52
C GLY A 199 -31.89 -1.51 58.80
N ILE A 200 -32.18 -1.67 57.49
CA ILE A 200 -31.31 -2.27 56.49
C ILE A 200 -29.96 -1.55 56.57
N ARG A 201 -29.00 -2.13 57.28
CA ARG A 201 -27.62 -1.67 57.26
C ARG A 201 -26.97 -2.31 56.04
N VAL A 202 -27.12 -1.64 54.90
CA VAL A 202 -26.30 -1.92 53.71
C VAL A 202 -24.84 -1.71 54.13
N VAL A 203 -24.13 -2.80 54.42
CA VAL A 203 -22.68 -2.79 54.51
C VAL A 203 -22.19 -2.56 53.09
N ARG A 204 -21.93 -1.29 52.76
CA ARG A 204 -21.23 -0.91 51.55
C ARG A 204 -19.87 -1.62 51.57
N PRO A 205 -19.55 -2.52 50.63
CA PRO A 205 -18.18 -3.01 50.54
C PRO A 205 -17.28 -1.79 50.31
N GLY A 206 -16.24 -1.71 51.12
CA GLY A 206 -15.28 -0.62 51.11
C GLY A 206 -14.80 -0.35 49.69
N LYS A 207 -14.58 0.93 49.36
CA LYS A 207 -13.93 1.36 48.13
C LYS A 207 -12.72 0.44 47.85
N GLN A 208 -12.87 -0.49 46.92
CA GLN A 208 -11.70 -1.05 46.25
C GLN A 208 -11.02 0.15 45.59
N ALA A 209 -9.80 0.44 46.03
CA ALA A 209 -8.97 1.44 45.40
C ALA A 209 -8.95 1.08 43.91
N LYS A 210 -9.29 2.06 43.06
CA LYS A 210 -9.15 1.90 41.61
C LYS A 210 -7.67 1.64 41.33
N THR A 211 -7.27 0.38 41.27
CA THR A 211 -6.01 0.00 40.65
C THR A 211 -6.15 0.47 39.21
N SER A 212 -5.27 1.37 38.80
CA SER A 212 -5.33 1.91 37.46
C SER A 212 -5.18 0.74 36.47
N PHE A 213 -5.79 0.82 35.30
CA PHE A 213 -5.63 -0.18 34.23
C PHE A 213 -4.14 -0.52 33.96
N MET A 214 -3.25 0.45 34.18
CA MET A 214 -1.80 0.28 34.11
C MET A 214 -1.23 -0.63 35.22
N ASP A 215 -1.79 -0.59 36.43
CA ASP A 215 -1.35 -1.43 37.54
C ASP A 215 -1.85 -2.87 37.39
N SER A 216 -3.06 -3.08 36.85
CA SER A 216 -3.54 -4.43 36.50
C SER A 216 -2.73 -5.04 35.35
N LEU A 217 -2.32 -4.24 34.36
CA LEU A 217 -1.46 -4.70 33.27
C LEU A 217 -0.06 -5.12 33.76
N LYS A 218 0.50 -4.41 34.74
CA LYS A 218 1.78 -4.78 35.35
C LYS A 218 1.69 -6.09 36.12
N ASP A 219 0.63 -6.29 36.91
CA ASP A 219 0.44 -7.53 37.65
C ASP A 219 0.24 -8.74 36.73
N VAL A 220 -0.49 -8.56 35.62
CA VAL A 220 -0.67 -9.62 34.60
C VAL A 220 0.64 -9.91 33.86
N THR A 221 1.42 -8.89 33.51
CA THR A 221 2.72 -9.10 32.82
C THR A 221 3.79 -9.69 33.74
N GLU A 222 3.81 -9.32 35.03
CA GLU A 222 4.68 -9.97 36.03
C GLU A 222 4.31 -11.43 36.26
N LYS A 223 3.02 -11.76 36.36
CA LYS A 223 2.56 -13.14 36.49
C LYS A 223 2.85 -13.98 35.25
N ALA A 224 2.74 -13.39 34.06
CA ALA A 224 3.07 -14.07 32.81
C ALA A 224 4.59 -14.30 32.66
N SER A 225 5.42 -13.33 33.07
CA SER A 225 6.87 -13.47 33.10
C SER A 225 7.31 -14.55 34.11
N ALA A 226 6.67 -14.62 35.28
CA ALA A 226 6.90 -15.68 36.26
C ALA A 226 6.47 -17.07 35.75
N ALA A 227 5.51 -17.14 34.83
CA ALA A 227 5.08 -18.36 34.14
C ALA A 227 5.90 -18.69 32.87
N GLY A 228 6.94 -17.90 32.56
CA GLY A 228 7.86 -18.14 31.44
C GLY A 228 7.39 -17.60 30.09
N TYR A 229 6.34 -16.77 30.05
CA TYR A 229 5.90 -16.08 28.84
C TYR A 229 6.56 -14.70 28.78
N ASP A 230 7.44 -14.52 27.79
CA ASP A 230 8.11 -13.25 27.54
C ASP A 230 7.36 -12.43 26.48
N PHE A 231 6.79 -11.30 26.90
CA PHE A 231 6.10 -10.35 26.02
C PHE A 231 7.02 -9.23 25.53
N SER A 232 8.33 -9.28 25.79
CA SER A 232 9.28 -8.27 25.33
C SER A 232 9.55 -8.27 23.82
N SER A 233 8.86 -9.14 23.06
CA SER A 233 8.91 -9.18 21.59
C SER A 233 7.62 -8.74 20.87
N LEU A 234 6.67 -8.10 21.57
CA LEU A 234 5.57 -7.34 20.95
C LEU A 234 5.97 -5.86 20.81
#